data_AF-A0A0G0NN23-F1
#
_entry.id   AF-A0A0G0NN23-F1
#
_cell.length_a   1.000
_cell.length_b   1.000
_cell.length_c   1.000
_cell.angle_alpha   90.00
_cell.angle_beta   90.00
_cell.angle_gamma   90.00
#
_symmetry.space_group_name_H-M   'P 1'
#
loop_
_entity.id
_entity.type
_entity.pdbx_description
1 polymer ?
#
loop_
_entity_poly.entity_id
_entity_poly.type
_entity_poly.pdbx_seq_one_letter_code
_entity_poly.pdbx_strand_id
1 'polypeptide(L)'
;MVYTANKIIQIRKRDDRIVDFSQEKIAEAIFKSMRAVGDPDQAIADRLSDRVVELLNKKFHERSIPAVEEIQDLVEEVLIEERLIKVAKAFIVYRDQHTKMRDIQSMINSDELMESYLSQLDWKVKENSNMDYSLQGLNNYVASSISTNYWLNKVYSPDIREAHISGDFHIHDLQLLAPYCCGWDFKDILLRGFGGVRGKVESKPPKHFTTALSQLVNFFYTLQGEAAGAQAVSSLDTYVAPFIRYDNLTYDEVKQQVQMFVFNINVPTRVGFQTPFTNVTLDLFVPSNIAKESVIRGGEAQAEVYGDFQKEMDMFNTAFIEVMTEGDRKGRVLSWPIPTYNVTKDWDWDAPIINKIMEMTAKYGIPYFSNFINSDMSPEDARSMCCRLRLDNRELRRRGGGLFGANPLTGSIGVVTVNMARLGYVSKNKEEFLERLKTLMDLARTSLKIKRNALERFTEGGLYPYSRHYLSTIKERFGEYWKNHFNTIGLNGMNEACLNLLKVSIAEPEGHKFAREVLDFMRERSSRRNCLPFCPFGQRKISRDCGGQSRSSGNS
;
A
#
# COMPACT_ATOMS: atom_id res chain seq x y z
N MET A 1 1.29 54.90 -25.93
CA MET A 1 2.18 54.05 -25.11
C MET A 1 3.43 53.81 -25.93
N VAL A 2 4.57 54.34 -25.49
CA VAL A 2 5.87 54.10 -26.14
C VAL A 2 6.48 52.93 -25.39
N TYR A 3 6.29 51.71 -25.90
CA TYR A 3 6.94 50.53 -25.35
C TYR A 3 8.45 50.65 -25.62
N THR A 4 9.26 50.47 -24.59
CA THR A 4 10.71 50.30 -24.72
C THR A 4 10.96 49.20 -25.75
N ALA A 5 11.73 49.47 -26.81
CA ALA A 5 11.90 48.52 -27.91
C ALA A 5 12.50 47.21 -27.39
N ASN A 6 11.65 46.18 -27.27
CA ASN A 6 12.06 44.88 -26.76
C ASN A 6 12.91 44.16 -27.81
N LYS A 7 14.09 43.70 -27.41
CA LYS A 7 15.03 42.99 -28.30
C LYS A 7 14.71 41.49 -28.38
N ILE A 8 13.92 40.96 -27.44
CA ILE A 8 13.52 39.56 -27.40
C ILE A 8 12.20 39.37 -28.16
N ILE A 9 12.28 38.78 -29.35
CA ILE A 9 11.11 38.57 -30.21
C ILE A 9 10.41 37.22 -29.97
N GLN A 10 11.11 36.24 -29.40
CA GLN A 10 10.62 34.87 -29.24
C GLN A 10 10.97 34.29 -27.87
N ILE A 11 10.12 33.38 -27.41
CA ILE A 11 10.29 32.68 -26.13
C ILE A 11 10.06 31.19 -26.31
N ARG A 12 10.74 30.38 -25.51
CA ARG A 12 10.55 28.92 -25.48
C ARG A 12 9.56 28.56 -24.38
N LYS A 13 8.45 27.93 -24.77
CA LYS A 13 7.52 27.31 -23.80
C LYS A 13 8.11 26.02 -23.24
N ARG A 14 7.56 25.53 -22.13
CA ARG A 14 7.97 24.26 -21.49
C ARG A 14 7.84 23.01 -22.38
N ASP A 15 7.02 23.07 -23.41
CA ASP A 15 6.84 21.98 -24.41
C ASP A 15 7.78 22.16 -25.61
N ASP A 16 8.88 22.90 -25.43
CA ASP A 16 9.88 23.29 -26.43
C ASP A 16 9.35 24.09 -27.63
N ARG A 17 8.06 24.42 -27.68
CA ARG A 17 7.51 25.28 -28.73
C ARG A 17 8.03 26.69 -28.59
N ILE A 18 8.52 27.23 -29.70
CA ILE A 18 8.93 28.63 -29.81
C ILE A 18 7.70 29.44 -30.23
N VAL A 19 7.38 30.49 -29.47
CA VAL A 19 6.28 31.41 -29.78
C VAL A 19 6.76 32.85 -29.70
N ASP A 20 6.01 33.75 -30.32
CA ASP A 20 6.31 35.18 -30.26
C ASP A 20 6.13 35.73 -28.85
N PHE A 21 7.05 36.60 -28.45
CA PHE A 21 6.99 37.32 -27.19
C PHE A 21 5.79 38.29 -27.17
N SER A 22 5.06 38.32 -26.06
CA SER A 22 3.95 39.25 -25.86
C SER A 22 4.05 39.85 -24.45
N GLN A 23 4.32 41.15 -24.39
CA GLN A 23 4.39 41.90 -23.14
C GLN A 23 3.03 41.98 -22.43
N GLU A 24 1.94 42.04 -23.20
CA GLU A 24 0.56 42.07 -22.70
C GLU A 24 0.28 40.88 -21.77
N LYS A 25 0.82 39.69 -22.10
CA LYS A 25 0.67 38.51 -21.24
C LYS A 25 1.36 38.65 -19.89
N ILE A 26 2.42 39.44 -19.80
CA ILE A 26 3.12 39.74 -18.53
C ILE A 26 2.24 40.69 -17.71
N ALA A 27 1.78 41.79 -18.33
CA ALA A 27 0.90 42.75 -17.67
C ALA A 27 -0.40 42.10 -17.15
N GLU A 28 -1.04 41.25 -17.96
CA GLU A 28 -2.23 40.50 -17.55
C GLU A 28 -1.97 39.55 -16.36
N ALA A 29 -0.82 38.87 -16.34
CA ALA A 29 -0.49 37.95 -15.26
C ALA A 29 -0.23 38.70 -13.93
N ILE A 30 0.44 39.85 -14.00
CA ILE A 30 0.63 40.75 -12.86
C ILE A 30 -0.72 41.28 -12.38
N PHE A 31 -1.57 41.76 -13.30
CA PHE A 31 -2.89 42.30 -12.98
C PHE A 31 -3.83 41.25 -12.36
N LYS A 32 -3.82 40.00 -12.83
CA LYS A 32 -4.56 38.90 -12.20
C LYS A 32 -4.11 38.65 -10.76
N SER A 33 -2.82 38.76 -10.50
CA SER A 33 -2.24 38.59 -9.16
C SER A 33 -2.62 39.75 -8.23
N MET A 34 -2.65 40.98 -8.75
CA MET A 34 -3.14 42.18 -8.05
C MET A 34 -4.64 42.06 -7.71
N ARG A 35 -5.46 41.60 -8.66
CA ARG A 35 -6.89 41.34 -8.43
C ARG A 35 -7.11 40.29 -7.35
N ALA A 36 -6.30 39.23 -7.30
CA ALA A 36 -6.40 38.18 -6.30
C ALA A 36 -6.12 38.67 -4.86
N VAL A 37 -5.33 39.74 -4.70
CA VAL A 37 -5.06 40.36 -3.38
C VAL A 37 -5.99 41.53 -3.05
N GLY A 38 -6.96 41.82 -3.93
CA GLY A 38 -7.97 42.86 -3.73
C GLY A 38 -7.54 44.28 -4.06
N ASP A 39 -6.45 44.46 -4.82
CA ASP A 39 -5.89 45.77 -5.18
C ASP A 39 -5.54 45.87 -6.68
N PRO A 40 -6.54 45.80 -7.59
CA PRO A 40 -6.30 45.79 -9.03
C PRO A 40 -5.98 47.19 -9.58
N ASP A 41 -4.76 47.37 -10.09
CA ASP A 41 -4.35 48.59 -10.82
C ASP A 41 -3.67 48.23 -12.14
N GLN A 42 -4.34 48.54 -13.25
CA GLN A 42 -3.82 48.25 -14.59
C GLN A 42 -2.59 49.10 -14.94
N ALA A 43 -2.55 50.36 -14.50
CA ALA A 43 -1.44 51.26 -14.80
C ALA A 43 -0.15 50.83 -14.08
N ILE A 44 -0.28 50.30 -12.86
CA ILE A 44 0.85 49.70 -12.14
C ILE A 44 1.27 48.39 -12.81
N ALA A 45 0.34 47.52 -13.21
CA ALA A 45 0.66 46.27 -13.91
C ALA A 45 1.42 46.51 -15.23
N ASP A 46 1.00 47.49 -16.02
CA ASP A 46 1.66 47.87 -17.27
C ASP A 46 3.08 48.41 -17.00
N ARG A 47 3.25 49.31 -16.01
CA ARG A 47 4.57 49.83 -15.62
C ARG A 47 5.52 48.73 -15.14
N LEU A 48 5.03 47.78 -14.35
CA LEU A 48 5.85 46.65 -13.89
C LEU A 48 6.23 45.74 -15.05
N SER A 49 5.34 45.57 -16.03
CA SER A 49 5.66 44.82 -17.26
C SER A 49 6.78 45.49 -18.06
N ASP A 50 6.80 46.82 -18.15
CA ASP A 50 7.89 47.57 -18.80
C ASP A 50 9.21 47.31 -18.09
N ARG A 51 9.19 47.32 -16.75
CA ARG A 51 10.38 47.05 -15.94
C ARG A 51 10.91 45.63 -16.13
N VAL A 52 10.03 44.63 -16.23
CA VAL A 52 10.40 43.25 -16.54
C VAL A 52 11.05 43.18 -17.92
N VAL A 53 10.51 43.88 -18.92
CA VAL A 53 11.09 43.93 -20.27
C VAL A 53 12.47 44.61 -20.27
N GLU A 54 12.68 45.67 -19.48
CA GLU A 54 14.00 46.29 -19.33
C GLU A 54 15.04 45.31 -18.76
N LEU A 55 14.68 44.56 -17.72
CA LEU A 55 15.57 43.57 -17.11
C LEU A 55 15.82 42.38 -18.05
N LEU A 56 14.80 41.93 -18.77
CA LEU A 56 14.91 40.88 -19.78
C LEU A 56 15.94 41.26 -20.86
N ASN A 57 15.87 42.50 -21.36
CA ASN A 57 16.79 43.03 -22.37
C ASN A 57 18.21 43.28 -21.86
N LYS A 58 18.40 43.40 -20.54
CA LYS A 58 19.73 43.47 -19.91
C LYS A 58 20.32 42.08 -19.68
N LYS A 59 19.48 41.11 -19.33
CA LYS A 59 19.90 39.75 -18.96
C LYS A 59 20.20 38.88 -20.18
N PHE A 60 19.47 39.05 -21.28
CA PHE A 60 19.56 38.19 -22.45
C PHE A 60 20.04 38.96 -23.70
N HIS A 61 20.77 38.26 -24.58
CA HIS A 61 21.18 38.80 -25.86
C HIS A 61 19.98 38.81 -26.83
N GLU A 62 20.00 39.69 -27.83
CA GLU A 62 18.96 39.78 -28.89
C GLU A 62 18.72 38.48 -29.69
N ARG A 63 19.64 37.52 -29.61
CA ARG A 63 19.53 36.20 -30.27
C ARG A 63 19.11 35.09 -29.31
N SER A 64 18.93 35.41 -28.04
CA SER A 64 18.51 34.45 -27.02
C SER A 64 17.00 34.19 -27.14
N ILE A 65 16.61 32.94 -26.91
CA ILE A 65 15.20 32.53 -26.80
C ILE A 65 15.00 32.09 -25.35
N PRO A 66 14.71 33.03 -24.42
CA PRO A 66 14.54 32.70 -23.02
C PRO A 66 13.35 31.77 -22.81
N ALA A 67 13.46 30.90 -21.80
CA ALA A 67 12.35 30.08 -21.37
C ALA A 67 11.29 30.93 -20.65
N VAL A 68 10.03 30.51 -20.71
CA VAL A 68 8.92 31.17 -20.00
C VAL A 68 9.21 31.33 -18.49
N GLU A 69 9.96 30.41 -17.93
CA GLU A 69 10.31 30.32 -16.51
C GLU A 69 11.25 31.45 -16.12
N GLU A 70 12.22 31.76 -16.99
CA GLU A 70 13.17 32.85 -16.79
C GLU A 70 12.47 34.22 -16.80
N ILE A 71 11.39 34.35 -17.58
CA ILE A 71 10.55 35.55 -17.60
C ILE A 71 9.70 35.62 -16.33
N GLN A 72 9.15 34.51 -15.86
CA GLN A 72 8.38 34.45 -14.62
C GLN A 72 9.24 34.78 -13.39
N ASP A 73 10.48 34.33 -13.36
CA ASP A 73 11.43 34.65 -12.28
C ASP A 73 11.74 36.15 -12.24
N LEU A 74 11.90 36.78 -13.41
CA LEU A 74 12.07 38.24 -13.52
C LEU A 74 10.82 39.00 -13.03
N VAL A 75 9.62 38.50 -13.29
CA VAL A 75 8.38 39.10 -12.76
C VAL A 75 8.36 39.02 -11.23
N GLU A 76 8.77 37.88 -10.65
CA GLU A 76 8.86 37.68 -9.20
C GLU A 76 9.88 38.66 -8.58
N GLU A 77 11.05 38.80 -9.20
CA GLU A 77 12.11 39.72 -8.79
C GLU A 77 11.61 41.17 -8.78
N VAL A 78 10.99 41.64 -9.88
CA VAL A 78 10.46 43.01 -9.98
C VAL A 78 9.37 43.28 -8.93
N LEU A 79 8.47 42.34 -8.69
CA LEU A 79 7.41 42.50 -7.68
C LEU A 79 7.99 42.60 -6.25
N ILE A 80 9.11 41.93 -5.98
CA ILE A 80 9.79 41.99 -4.68
C ILE A 80 10.56 43.32 -4.54
N GLU A 81 11.28 43.74 -5.58
CA GLU A 81 12.03 45.01 -5.61
C GLU A 81 11.13 46.23 -5.38
N GLU A 82 9.95 46.24 -6.01
CA GLU A 82 8.92 47.29 -5.87
C GLU A 82 8.12 47.17 -4.56
N ARG A 83 8.55 46.29 -3.64
CA ARG A 83 7.95 46.06 -2.31
C ARG A 83 6.48 45.59 -2.35
N LEU A 84 6.02 45.04 -3.47
CA LEU A 84 4.68 44.46 -3.64
C LEU A 84 4.62 43.00 -3.17
N ILE A 85 5.07 42.76 -1.93
CA ILE A 85 5.26 41.40 -1.36
C ILE A 85 3.97 40.55 -1.41
N LYS A 86 2.80 41.16 -1.19
CA LYS A 86 1.51 40.45 -1.25
C LYS A 86 1.19 39.98 -2.67
N VAL A 87 1.42 40.84 -3.67
CA VAL A 87 1.20 40.53 -5.09
C VAL A 87 2.20 39.49 -5.57
N ALA A 88 3.48 39.60 -5.16
CA ALA A 88 4.51 38.60 -5.43
C ALA A 88 4.06 37.23 -4.95
N LYS A 89 3.65 37.10 -3.67
CA LYS A 89 3.14 35.82 -3.12
C LYS A 89 1.96 35.26 -3.90
N ALA A 90 1.00 36.10 -4.28
CA ALA A 90 -0.15 35.66 -5.09
C ALA A 90 0.28 35.18 -6.48
N PHE A 91 1.26 35.83 -7.10
CA PHE A 91 1.85 35.43 -8.37
C PHE A 91 2.58 34.07 -8.26
N ILE A 92 3.37 33.84 -7.20
CA ILE A 92 4.04 32.55 -6.94
C ILE A 92 3.00 31.43 -6.83
N VAL A 93 1.94 31.65 -6.05
CA VAL A 93 0.86 30.67 -5.85
C VAL A 93 0.10 30.41 -7.15
N TYR A 94 -0.21 31.46 -7.93
CA TYR A 94 -0.86 31.33 -9.23
C TYR A 94 0.00 30.53 -10.22
N ARG A 95 1.31 30.77 -10.27
CA ARG A 95 2.30 30.02 -11.08
C ARG A 95 2.33 28.55 -10.69
N ASP A 96 2.38 28.25 -9.40
CA ASP A 96 2.36 26.88 -8.88
C ASP A 96 1.04 26.17 -9.21
N GLN A 97 -0.11 26.85 -9.06
CA GLN A 97 -1.42 26.30 -9.44
C GLN A 97 -1.53 26.02 -10.94
N HIS A 98 -1.09 26.94 -11.80
CA HIS A 98 -1.10 26.75 -13.25
C HIS A 98 -0.09 25.72 -13.75
N THR A 99 1.03 25.55 -13.03
CA THR A 99 1.99 24.46 -13.26
C THR A 99 1.32 23.13 -12.93
N LYS A 100 0.76 23.00 -11.71
CA LYS A 100 0.03 21.80 -11.28
C LYS A 100 -1.15 21.45 -12.20
N MET A 101 -1.91 22.44 -12.66
CA MET A 101 -3.01 22.21 -13.61
C MET A 101 -2.49 21.68 -14.95
N ARG A 102 -1.40 22.25 -15.47
CA ARG A 102 -0.82 21.81 -16.74
C ARG A 102 -0.14 20.45 -16.62
N ASP A 103 0.55 20.15 -15.53
CA ASP A 103 1.14 18.83 -15.26
C ASP A 103 0.03 17.76 -15.22
N ILE A 104 -1.13 18.07 -14.61
CA ILE A 104 -2.30 17.18 -14.63
C ILE A 104 -2.84 16.99 -16.05
N GLN A 105 -2.84 18.07 -16.87
CA GLN A 105 -3.40 18.07 -18.22
C GLN A 105 -2.47 17.44 -19.26
N SER A 106 -1.14 17.51 -19.08
CA SER A 106 -0.15 16.93 -19.98
C SER A 106 0.18 15.47 -19.64
N MET A 107 -0.02 15.01 -18.41
CA MET A 107 0.32 13.65 -17.97
C MET A 107 -0.80 12.60 -18.16
N ILE A 108 -1.98 13.02 -18.62
CA ILE A 108 -3.12 12.13 -18.84
C ILE A 108 -3.78 12.55 -20.15
N ASN A 109 -3.04 12.49 -21.26
CA ASN A 109 -3.73 12.33 -22.54
C ASN A 109 -4.42 10.97 -22.46
N SER A 110 -5.74 10.98 -22.24
CA SER A 110 -6.54 9.77 -22.09
C SER A 110 -6.32 8.83 -23.26
N ASP A 111 -6.15 9.40 -24.45
CA ASP A 111 -5.95 8.64 -25.69
C ASP A 111 -4.59 7.95 -25.68
N GLU A 112 -3.53 8.63 -25.22
CA GLU A 112 -2.18 8.06 -25.12
C GLU A 112 -2.11 6.93 -24.07
N LEU A 113 -2.77 7.09 -22.91
CA LEU A 113 -2.85 6.03 -21.90
C LEU A 113 -3.59 4.80 -22.41
N MET A 114 -4.69 5.01 -23.15
CA MET A 114 -5.45 3.92 -23.74
C MET A 114 -4.63 3.21 -24.83
N GLU A 115 -4.06 3.95 -25.77
CA GLU A 115 -3.22 3.42 -26.85
C GLU A 115 -1.98 2.69 -26.32
N SER A 116 -1.32 3.23 -25.30
CA SER A 116 -0.16 2.61 -24.64
C SER A 116 -0.46 1.22 -24.08
N TYR A 117 -1.63 1.04 -23.46
CA TYR A 117 -2.07 -0.27 -22.96
C TYR A 117 -2.48 -1.20 -24.11
N LEU A 118 -3.27 -0.70 -25.07
CA LEU A 118 -3.76 -1.48 -26.22
C LEU A 118 -2.63 -2.01 -27.09
N SER A 119 -1.56 -1.22 -27.25
CA SER A 119 -0.34 -1.58 -27.98
C SER A 119 0.67 -2.40 -27.15
N GLN A 120 0.39 -2.65 -25.86
CA GLN A 120 1.28 -3.36 -24.92
C GLN A 120 2.69 -2.77 -24.82
N LEU A 121 2.83 -1.45 -25.04
CA LEU A 121 4.13 -0.77 -25.07
C LEU A 121 4.67 -0.43 -23.68
N ASP A 122 3.81 -0.31 -22.66
CA ASP A 122 4.24 -0.02 -21.28
C ASP A 122 4.58 -1.31 -20.51
N TRP A 123 5.76 -1.33 -19.89
CA TRP A 123 6.20 -2.40 -19.00
C TRP A 123 5.24 -2.61 -17.82
N LYS A 124 4.49 -1.58 -17.40
CA LYS A 124 3.48 -1.66 -16.34
C LYS A 124 2.35 -2.64 -16.64
N VAL A 125 2.09 -2.94 -17.91
CA VAL A 125 1.15 -4.00 -18.31
C VAL A 125 1.60 -5.36 -17.75
N LYS A 126 2.92 -5.55 -17.53
CA LYS A 126 3.53 -6.77 -16.98
C LYS A 126 3.89 -6.66 -15.49
N GLU A 127 3.71 -5.51 -14.86
CA GLU A 127 4.06 -5.31 -13.43
C GLU A 127 3.14 -6.13 -12.51
N ASN A 128 1.89 -6.33 -12.91
CA ASN A 128 0.93 -7.10 -12.15
C ASN A 128 0.81 -8.52 -12.69
N SER A 129 1.55 -9.46 -12.10
CA SER A 129 1.51 -10.88 -12.48
C SER A 129 0.14 -11.55 -12.32
N ASN A 130 -0.79 -10.91 -11.62
CA ASN A 130 -2.17 -11.38 -11.46
C ASN A 130 -3.14 -10.79 -12.50
N MET A 131 -2.70 -9.91 -13.42
CA MET A 131 -3.56 -9.37 -14.47
C MET A 131 -2.99 -9.66 -15.85
N ASP A 132 -3.83 -10.28 -16.68
CA ASP A 132 -3.58 -10.42 -18.11
C ASP A 132 -4.16 -9.24 -18.91
N TYR A 133 -3.64 -9.06 -20.13
CA TYR A 133 -4.19 -8.13 -21.11
C TYR A 133 -5.70 -8.37 -21.29
N SER A 134 -6.50 -7.41 -20.85
CA SER A 134 -7.95 -7.52 -20.86
C SER A 134 -8.59 -6.15 -20.72
N LEU A 135 -9.89 -6.05 -21.04
CA LEU A 135 -10.66 -4.82 -20.80
C LEU A 135 -10.61 -4.38 -19.33
N GLN A 136 -10.61 -5.34 -18.40
CA GLN A 136 -10.55 -5.03 -16.98
C GLN A 136 -9.14 -4.60 -16.55
N GLY A 137 -8.10 -5.19 -17.15
CA GLY A 137 -6.73 -4.74 -16.97
C GLY A 137 -6.53 -3.31 -17.47
N LEU A 138 -7.16 -2.93 -18.60
CA LEU A 138 -7.15 -1.57 -19.13
C LEU A 138 -7.81 -0.58 -18.15
N ASN A 139 -9.02 -0.89 -17.67
CA ASN A 139 -9.73 -0.05 -16.70
C ASN A 139 -8.88 0.16 -15.44
N ASN A 140 -8.24 -0.89 -14.95
CA ASN A 140 -7.38 -0.80 -13.77
C ASN A 140 -6.12 0.03 -14.08
N TYR A 141 -5.48 -0.15 -15.24
CA TYR A 141 -4.30 0.61 -15.66
C TYR A 141 -4.55 2.12 -15.72
N VAL A 142 -5.67 2.53 -16.32
CA VAL A 142 -6.07 3.94 -16.39
C VAL A 142 -6.35 4.50 -14.98
N ALA A 143 -7.15 3.81 -14.18
CA ALA A 143 -7.46 4.22 -12.81
C ALA A 143 -6.22 4.30 -11.91
N SER A 144 -5.29 3.34 -12.08
CA SER A 144 -4.01 3.26 -11.37
C SER A 144 -3.11 4.45 -11.67
N SER A 145 -3.03 4.84 -12.94
CA SER A 145 -2.21 5.97 -13.39
C SER A 145 -2.76 7.30 -12.86
N ILE A 146 -4.09 7.49 -12.92
CA ILE A 146 -4.76 8.68 -12.37
C ILE A 146 -4.53 8.77 -10.84
N SER A 147 -4.74 7.67 -10.12
CA SER A 147 -4.59 7.63 -8.66
C SER A 147 -3.15 7.89 -8.20
N THR A 148 -2.18 7.31 -8.91
CA THR A 148 -0.75 7.53 -8.64
C THR A 148 -0.38 9.00 -8.80
N ASN A 149 -0.85 9.64 -9.88
CA ASN A 149 -0.63 11.06 -10.12
C ASN A 149 -1.30 11.93 -9.04
N TYR A 150 -2.50 11.58 -8.60
CA TYR A 150 -3.17 12.28 -7.51
C TYR A 150 -2.36 12.20 -6.21
N TRP A 151 -1.89 11.01 -5.83
CA TRP A 151 -1.02 10.86 -4.65
C TRP A 151 0.23 11.74 -4.74
N LEU A 152 0.99 11.62 -5.82
CA LEU A 152 2.29 12.28 -5.97
C LEU A 152 2.18 13.80 -6.10
N ASN A 153 1.14 14.31 -6.78
CA ASN A 153 1.06 15.73 -7.12
C ASN A 153 0.08 16.54 -6.26
N LYS A 154 -0.92 15.89 -5.63
CA LYS A 154 -1.90 16.56 -4.78
C LYS A 154 -1.75 16.25 -3.30
N VAL A 155 -1.34 15.03 -2.95
CA VAL A 155 -1.31 14.60 -1.54
C VAL A 155 0.08 14.73 -0.94
N TYR A 156 1.11 14.27 -1.64
CA TYR A 156 2.49 14.31 -1.16
C TYR A 156 3.19 15.64 -1.46
N SER A 157 4.17 15.97 -0.62
CA SER A 157 5.05 17.12 -0.87
C SER A 157 6.02 16.83 -2.02
N PRO A 158 6.58 17.88 -2.66
CA PRO A 158 7.57 17.72 -3.72
C PRO A 158 8.75 16.82 -3.34
N ASP A 159 9.29 16.95 -2.12
CA ASP A 159 10.43 16.14 -1.66
C ASP A 159 10.11 14.65 -1.58
N ILE A 160 8.90 14.30 -1.12
CA ILE A 160 8.45 12.90 -1.04
C ILE A 160 8.26 12.33 -2.46
N ARG A 161 7.66 13.12 -3.34
CA ARG A 161 7.48 12.75 -4.75
C ARG A 161 8.83 12.52 -5.42
N GLU A 162 9.78 13.44 -5.23
CA GLU A 162 11.10 13.36 -5.83
C GLU A 162 11.85 12.11 -5.35
N ALA A 163 11.87 11.85 -4.04
CA ALA A 163 12.50 10.65 -3.49
C ALA A 163 11.90 9.33 -4.02
N HIS A 164 10.62 9.35 -4.41
CA HIS A 164 9.97 8.23 -5.08
C HIS A 164 10.38 8.10 -6.55
N ILE A 165 10.34 9.21 -7.30
CA ILE A 165 10.64 9.24 -8.74
C ILE A 165 12.14 8.97 -9.00
N SER A 166 13.02 9.51 -8.16
CA SER A 166 14.48 9.31 -8.21
C SER A 166 14.91 7.89 -7.81
N GLY A 167 14.00 7.11 -7.20
CA GLY A 167 14.27 5.77 -6.70
C GLY A 167 15.08 5.70 -5.40
N ASP A 168 15.13 6.78 -4.61
CA ASP A 168 15.74 6.78 -3.27
C ASP A 168 14.92 5.92 -2.29
N PHE A 169 13.59 5.96 -2.39
CA PHE A 169 12.68 4.97 -1.82
C PHE A 169 11.50 4.68 -2.76
N HIS A 170 10.79 3.59 -2.51
CA HIS A 170 9.57 3.25 -3.21
C HIS A 170 8.35 3.33 -2.28
N ILE A 171 7.35 4.13 -2.64
CA ILE A 171 6.06 4.18 -1.94
C ILE A 171 5.16 3.14 -2.61
N HIS A 172 4.74 2.13 -1.86
CA HIS A 172 3.95 1.04 -2.40
C HIS A 172 2.48 1.44 -2.59
N ASP A 173 1.89 0.81 -3.59
CA ASP A 173 0.45 0.80 -3.87
C ASP A 173 -0.19 2.18 -4.07
N LEU A 174 0.48 3.03 -4.85
CA LEU A 174 -0.05 4.34 -5.27
C LEU A 174 -1.21 4.24 -6.27
N GLN A 175 -1.43 3.07 -6.86
CA GLN A 175 -2.54 2.83 -7.79
C GLN A 175 -3.93 2.95 -7.16
N LEU A 176 -4.03 2.87 -5.83
CA LEU A 176 -5.30 2.96 -5.12
C LEU A 176 -5.24 4.05 -4.03
N LEU A 177 -6.35 4.77 -3.87
CA LEU A 177 -6.57 5.65 -2.73
C LEU A 177 -7.03 4.80 -1.54
N ALA A 178 -6.19 3.91 -1.04
CA ALA A 178 -6.56 2.90 -0.04
C ALA A 178 -5.40 2.59 0.94
N PRO A 179 -5.69 2.01 2.12
CA PRO A 179 -4.67 1.39 2.96
C PRO A 179 -3.97 0.23 2.24
N TYR A 180 -2.82 -0.19 2.78
CA TYR A 180 -2.03 -1.29 2.21
C TYR A 180 -2.70 -2.64 2.46
N CYS A 181 -2.83 -3.07 3.71
CA CYS A 181 -3.42 -4.37 4.03
C CYS A 181 -4.25 -4.30 5.30
N CYS A 182 -5.20 -5.23 5.43
CA CYS A 182 -6.14 -5.28 6.53
C CYS A 182 -6.30 -6.72 7.01
N GLY A 183 -6.13 -6.94 8.30
CA GLY A 183 -6.66 -8.07 8.99
C GLY A 183 -7.99 -7.70 9.66
N TRP A 184 -8.88 -8.68 9.66
CA TRP A 184 -10.26 -8.52 10.11
C TRP A 184 -10.58 -9.53 11.19
N ASP A 185 -11.54 -9.16 12.03
CA ASP A 185 -12.04 -10.01 13.08
C ASP A 185 -13.16 -10.90 12.55
N PHE A 186 -12.89 -12.19 12.38
CA PHE A 186 -13.92 -13.10 11.91
C PHE A 186 -15.03 -13.29 12.96
N LYS A 187 -14.73 -13.19 14.26
CA LYS A 187 -15.74 -13.24 15.32
C LYS A 187 -16.76 -12.11 15.18
N ASP A 188 -16.31 -10.96 14.71
CA ASP A 188 -17.14 -9.79 14.47
C ASP A 188 -18.16 -10.02 13.33
N ILE A 189 -17.76 -10.76 12.30
CA ILE A 189 -18.67 -11.24 11.24
C ILE A 189 -19.66 -12.27 11.82
N LEU A 190 -19.22 -13.15 12.73
CA LEU A 190 -20.11 -14.10 13.41
C LEU A 190 -21.11 -13.42 14.36
N LEU A 191 -20.78 -12.24 14.89
CA LEU A 191 -21.64 -11.46 15.79
C LEU A 191 -22.62 -10.56 15.04
N ARG A 192 -22.14 -9.84 14.02
CA ARG A 192 -22.92 -8.79 13.33
C ARG A 192 -23.45 -9.22 11.96
N GLY A 193 -22.85 -10.24 11.35
CA GLY A 193 -23.12 -10.62 9.97
C GLY A 193 -22.39 -9.74 8.95
N PHE A 194 -22.82 -9.83 7.71
CA PHE A 194 -22.26 -9.05 6.60
C PHE A 194 -23.13 -7.84 6.27
N GLY A 195 -22.63 -6.61 6.39
CA GLY A 195 -23.44 -5.42 6.08
C GLY A 195 -22.86 -4.11 6.59
N GLY A 196 -23.77 -3.20 6.98
CA GLY A 196 -23.43 -1.91 7.58
C GLY A 196 -23.37 -0.74 6.60
N VAL A 197 -23.86 -0.92 5.38
CA VAL A 197 -23.78 0.08 4.30
C VAL A 197 -25.17 0.39 3.76
N ARG A 198 -25.58 1.65 3.93
CA ARG A 198 -26.91 2.13 3.50
C ARG A 198 -27.15 1.86 2.01
N GLY A 199 -28.29 1.23 1.71
CA GLY A 199 -28.70 0.93 0.34
C GLY A 199 -27.99 -0.27 -0.31
N LYS A 200 -27.21 -1.03 0.47
CA LYS A 200 -26.64 -2.32 0.06
C LYS A 200 -27.34 -3.46 0.79
N VAL A 201 -27.24 -4.66 0.21
CA VAL A 201 -27.80 -5.88 0.81
C VAL A 201 -26.99 -6.24 2.05
N GLU A 202 -27.68 -6.66 3.10
CA GLU A 202 -27.09 -7.09 4.37
C GLU A 202 -27.55 -8.51 4.70
N SER A 203 -26.70 -9.27 5.39
CA SER A 203 -26.95 -10.64 5.83
C SER A 203 -26.91 -10.70 7.35
N LYS A 204 -27.88 -11.38 7.95
CA LYS A 204 -27.86 -11.70 9.38
C LYS A 204 -26.63 -12.57 9.72
N PRO A 205 -26.19 -12.57 10.98
CA PRO A 205 -25.14 -13.46 11.45
C PRO A 205 -25.38 -14.94 11.05
N PRO A 206 -24.33 -15.67 10.64
CA PRO A 206 -24.46 -17.04 10.15
C PRO A 206 -24.87 -18.02 11.27
N LYS A 207 -25.74 -18.97 10.94
CA LYS A 207 -26.18 -20.06 11.84
C LYS A 207 -25.68 -21.45 11.43
N HIS A 208 -25.14 -21.57 10.22
CA HIS A 208 -24.73 -22.82 9.59
C HIS A 208 -23.32 -22.69 9.00
N PHE A 209 -22.61 -23.82 8.91
CA PHE A 209 -21.22 -23.91 8.46
C PHE A 209 -21.03 -23.31 7.07
N THR A 210 -21.87 -23.71 6.11
CA THR A 210 -21.88 -23.17 4.74
C THR A 210 -22.08 -21.67 4.70
N THR A 211 -22.99 -21.13 5.52
CA THR A 211 -23.28 -19.70 5.56
C THR A 211 -22.10 -18.92 6.15
N ALA A 212 -21.44 -19.43 7.18
CA ALA A 212 -20.26 -18.79 7.77
C ALA A 212 -19.12 -18.66 6.74
N LEU A 213 -18.80 -19.74 6.03
CA LEU A 213 -17.79 -19.72 4.97
C LEU A 213 -18.19 -18.82 3.79
N SER A 214 -19.45 -18.90 3.34
CA SER A 214 -19.92 -18.09 2.20
C SER A 214 -19.94 -16.59 2.51
N GLN A 215 -20.32 -16.19 3.73
CA GLN A 215 -20.25 -14.79 4.15
C GLN A 215 -18.79 -14.32 4.22
N LEU A 216 -17.85 -15.17 4.66
CA LEU A 216 -16.42 -14.83 4.63
C LEU A 216 -15.89 -14.62 3.21
N VAL A 217 -16.31 -15.44 2.24
CA VAL A 217 -15.97 -15.24 0.81
C VAL A 217 -16.47 -13.87 0.35
N ASN A 218 -17.77 -13.57 0.56
CA ASN A 218 -18.36 -12.29 0.17
C ASN A 218 -17.65 -11.10 0.86
N PHE A 219 -17.27 -11.27 2.12
CA PHE A 219 -16.52 -10.30 2.88
C PHE A 219 -15.17 -10.01 2.23
N PHE A 220 -14.37 -11.03 1.91
CA PHE A 220 -13.07 -10.82 1.25
C PHE A 220 -13.18 -10.12 -0.10
N TYR A 221 -14.11 -10.52 -0.96
CA TYR A 221 -14.32 -9.87 -2.25
C TYR A 221 -14.77 -8.41 -2.11
N THR A 222 -15.61 -8.12 -1.12
CA THR A 222 -16.10 -6.76 -0.90
C THR A 222 -14.99 -5.86 -0.37
N LEU A 223 -14.26 -6.31 0.66
CA LEU A 223 -13.23 -5.50 1.32
C LEU A 223 -11.94 -5.39 0.49
N GLN A 224 -11.68 -6.30 -0.45
CA GLN A 224 -10.63 -6.10 -1.47
C GLN A 224 -10.83 -4.79 -2.25
N GLY A 225 -12.07 -4.34 -2.43
CA GLY A 225 -12.36 -3.06 -3.08
C GLY A 225 -11.92 -1.82 -2.29
N GLU A 226 -11.60 -1.97 -0.99
CA GLU A 226 -11.29 -0.85 -0.09
C GLU A 226 -9.84 -0.89 0.45
N ALA A 227 -9.03 -1.88 0.03
CA ALA A 227 -7.64 -2.04 0.47
C ALA A 227 -6.78 -2.62 -0.67
N ALA A 228 -5.53 -2.17 -0.78
CA ALA A 228 -4.70 -2.49 -1.94
C ALA A 228 -4.09 -3.92 -1.93
N GLY A 229 -3.90 -4.48 -0.74
CA GLY A 229 -3.18 -5.72 -0.49
C GLY A 229 -4.02 -6.73 0.29
N ALA A 230 -3.35 -7.59 1.04
CA ALA A 230 -4.00 -8.77 1.61
C ALA A 230 -5.11 -8.45 2.61
N GLN A 231 -6.15 -9.26 2.53
CA GLN A 231 -7.24 -9.38 3.49
C GLN A 231 -7.02 -10.64 4.32
N ALA A 232 -6.90 -10.51 5.64
CA ALA A 232 -6.58 -11.64 6.50
C ALA A 232 -7.63 -11.87 7.57
N VAL A 233 -7.86 -13.13 7.93
CA VAL A 233 -8.52 -13.51 9.19
C VAL A 233 -7.66 -14.52 9.93
N SER A 234 -7.78 -14.53 11.25
CA SER A 234 -7.07 -15.49 12.11
C SER A 234 -8.03 -16.45 12.78
N SER A 235 -7.51 -17.62 13.17
CA SER A 235 -8.25 -18.64 13.91
C SER A 235 -9.49 -19.14 13.16
N LEU A 236 -9.39 -19.26 11.83
CA LEU A 236 -10.52 -19.61 10.98
C LEU A 236 -11.08 -20.99 11.37
N ASP A 237 -10.21 -21.99 11.51
CA ASP A 237 -10.55 -23.35 11.91
C ASP A 237 -11.24 -23.38 13.28
N THR A 238 -10.71 -22.67 14.28
CA THR A 238 -11.33 -22.59 15.60
C THR A 238 -12.74 -21.99 15.54
N TYR A 239 -12.93 -20.90 14.77
CA TYR A 239 -14.20 -20.20 14.72
C TYR A 239 -15.28 -20.95 13.93
N VAL A 240 -14.92 -21.73 12.91
CA VAL A 240 -15.89 -22.49 12.11
C VAL A 240 -16.19 -23.89 12.65
N ALA A 241 -15.29 -24.47 13.46
CA ALA A 241 -15.44 -25.81 14.01
C ALA A 241 -16.78 -26.07 14.72
N PRO A 242 -17.34 -25.15 15.55
CA PRO A 242 -18.61 -25.41 16.21
C PRO A 242 -19.79 -25.62 15.27
N PHE A 243 -19.79 -24.96 14.11
CA PHE A 243 -20.86 -25.11 13.12
C PHE A 243 -20.90 -26.53 12.53
N ILE A 244 -19.76 -27.22 12.44
CA ILE A 244 -19.69 -28.62 11.99
C ILE A 244 -20.49 -29.52 12.94
N ARG A 245 -20.31 -29.33 14.25
CA ARG A 245 -21.04 -30.10 15.28
C ARG A 245 -22.52 -29.74 15.30
N TYR A 246 -22.85 -28.45 15.32
CA TYR A 246 -24.24 -28.02 15.42
C TYR A 246 -25.09 -28.38 14.20
N ASP A 247 -24.48 -28.43 13.01
CA ASP A 247 -25.14 -28.88 11.79
C ASP A 247 -25.08 -30.41 11.62
N ASN A 248 -24.41 -31.13 12.54
CA ASN A 248 -24.22 -32.58 12.53
C ASN A 248 -23.63 -33.10 11.20
N LEU A 249 -22.61 -32.41 10.69
CA LEU A 249 -22.02 -32.72 9.40
C LEU A 249 -21.10 -33.94 9.46
N THR A 250 -21.18 -34.74 8.41
CA THR A 250 -20.20 -35.80 8.11
C THR A 250 -18.91 -35.22 7.53
N TYR A 251 -17.83 -36.01 7.53
CA TYR A 251 -16.57 -35.59 6.93
C TYR A 251 -16.71 -35.22 5.45
N ASP A 252 -17.46 -36.00 4.68
CA ASP A 252 -17.66 -35.76 3.24
C ASP A 252 -18.39 -34.44 2.99
N GLU A 253 -19.39 -34.12 3.82
CA GLU A 253 -20.07 -32.82 3.77
C GLU A 253 -19.12 -31.67 4.13
N VAL A 254 -18.32 -31.82 5.18
CA VAL A 254 -17.31 -30.80 5.55
C VAL A 254 -16.31 -30.60 4.40
N LYS A 255 -15.77 -31.68 3.83
CA LYS A 255 -14.84 -31.61 2.69
C LYS A 255 -15.47 -30.93 1.48
N GLN A 256 -16.72 -31.24 1.16
CA GLN A 256 -17.43 -30.60 0.06
C GLN A 256 -17.61 -29.09 0.28
N GLN A 257 -17.96 -28.66 1.49
CA GLN A 257 -18.13 -27.24 1.83
C GLN A 257 -16.79 -26.49 1.86
N VAL A 258 -15.72 -27.12 2.35
CA VAL A 258 -14.36 -26.56 2.30
C VAL A 258 -13.87 -26.44 0.85
N GLN A 259 -14.13 -27.44 0.01
CA GLN A 259 -13.85 -27.36 -1.42
C GLN A 259 -14.57 -26.18 -2.07
N MET A 260 -15.87 -26.02 -1.80
CA MET A 260 -16.63 -24.87 -2.29
C MET A 260 -16.02 -23.54 -1.83
N PHE A 261 -15.64 -23.42 -0.55
CA PHE A 261 -15.00 -22.22 -0.02
C PHE A 261 -13.68 -21.89 -0.74
N VAL A 262 -12.77 -22.86 -0.84
CA VAL A 262 -11.46 -22.65 -1.48
C VAL A 262 -11.65 -22.29 -2.95
N PHE A 263 -12.52 -22.98 -3.68
CA PHE A 263 -12.72 -22.71 -5.10
C PHE A 263 -13.31 -21.32 -5.34
N ASN A 264 -14.30 -20.89 -4.56
CA ASN A 264 -14.90 -19.57 -4.73
C ASN A 264 -13.91 -18.42 -4.44
N ILE A 265 -12.95 -18.61 -3.53
CA ILE A 265 -11.89 -17.60 -3.28
C ILE A 265 -10.87 -17.55 -4.44
N ASN A 266 -10.67 -18.65 -5.17
CA ASN A 266 -9.71 -18.71 -6.28
C ASN A 266 -10.31 -18.36 -7.65
N VAL A 267 -11.62 -18.09 -7.76
CA VAL A 267 -12.25 -17.72 -9.03
C VAL A 267 -12.37 -16.20 -9.12
N PRO A 268 -11.60 -15.51 -9.97
CA PRO A 268 -11.58 -14.04 -9.99
C PRO A 268 -12.92 -13.45 -10.44
N THR A 269 -13.40 -12.40 -9.75
CA THR A 269 -14.64 -11.71 -10.12
C THR A 269 -14.41 -10.22 -10.41
N ARG A 270 -14.75 -9.84 -11.64
CA ARG A 270 -14.99 -8.47 -12.17
C ARG A 270 -13.84 -7.46 -12.24
N VAL A 271 -12.92 -7.37 -11.27
CA VAL A 271 -11.85 -6.34 -11.33
C VAL A 271 -10.51 -6.97 -11.71
N GLY A 272 -10.07 -6.70 -12.94
CA GLY A 272 -8.76 -7.12 -13.48
C GLY A 272 -8.52 -8.62 -13.62
N PHE A 273 -9.55 -9.47 -13.48
CA PHE A 273 -9.38 -10.92 -13.26
C PHE A 273 -8.50 -11.27 -12.06
N GLN A 274 -8.47 -10.40 -11.05
CA GLN A 274 -7.74 -10.66 -9.82
C GLN A 274 -8.63 -11.35 -8.79
N THR A 275 -8.07 -12.37 -8.17
CA THR A 275 -8.60 -12.96 -6.95
C THR A 275 -8.22 -12.10 -5.75
N PRO A 276 -9.04 -12.07 -4.69
CA PRO A 276 -8.68 -11.45 -3.42
C PRO A 276 -7.39 -12.05 -2.89
N PHE A 277 -6.38 -11.21 -2.67
CA PHE A 277 -5.22 -11.61 -1.88
C PHE A 277 -5.72 -11.91 -0.48
N THR A 278 -5.82 -13.19 -0.13
CA THR A 278 -6.37 -13.63 1.16
C THR A 278 -5.38 -14.48 1.94
N ASN A 279 -5.38 -14.31 3.26
CA ASN A 279 -4.59 -15.13 4.17
C ASN A 279 -5.48 -15.62 5.32
N VAL A 280 -5.37 -16.90 5.65
CA VAL A 280 -6.06 -17.49 6.78
C VAL A 280 -5.03 -18.07 7.74
N THR A 281 -5.12 -17.71 9.02
CA THR A 281 -4.36 -18.40 10.07
C THR A 281 -5.20 -19.57 10.59
N LEU A 282 -4.57 -20.75 10.65
CA LEU A 282 -5.13 -21.98 11.17
C LEU A 282 -4.35 -22.34 12.44
N ASP A 283 -5.08 -22.53 13.54
CA ASP A 283 -4.49 -22.75 14.85
C ASP A 283 -4.05 -24.22 15.05
N LEU A 284 -4.69 -25.15 14.35
CA LEU A 284 -4.55 -26.62 14.46
C LEU A 284 -5.02 -27.19 15.82
N PHE A 285 -4.72 -26.50 16.91
CA PHE A 285 -5.20 -26.79 18.25
C PHE A 285 -5.95 -25.58 18.81
N VAL A 286 -7.01 -25.81 19.61
CA VAL A 286 -7.78 -24.70 20.19
C VAL A 286 -6.83 -23.80 21.00
N PRO A 287 -6.69 -22.50 20.66
CA PRO A 287 -5.73 -21.66 21.34
C PRO A 287 -6.23 -21.25 22.73
N SER A 288 -5.29 -21.18 23.67
CA SER A 288 -5.57 -21.07 25.10
C SER A 288 -6.35 -19.81 25.49
N ASN A 289 -6.15 -18.73 24.75
CA ASN A 289 -6.80 -17.44 24.98
C ASN A 289 -8.29 -17.41 24.63
N ILE A 290 -8.76 -18.23 23.68
CA ILE A 290 -10.17 -18.30 23.28
C ILE A 290 -10.85 -19.59 23.71
N ALA A 291 -10.10 -20.59 24.20
CA ALA A 291 -10.64 -21.89 24.61
C ALA A 291 -11.80 -21.79 25.63
N LYS A 292 -11.78 -20.78 26.50
CA LYS A 292 -12.83 -20.54 27.53
C LYS A 292 -13.93 -19.59 27.07
N GLU A 293 -13.83 -19.01 25.87
CA GLU A 293 -14.85 -18.12 25.36
C GLU A 293 -16.05 -18.93 24.84
N SER A 294 -17.26 -18.43 25.08
CA SER A 294 -18.49 -18.98 24.51
C SER A 294 -18.45 -18.95 22.99
N VAL A 295 -18.92 -20.03 22.37
CA VAL A 295 -19.10 -20.09 20.93
C VAL A 295 -20.12 -19.05 20.48
N ILE A 296 -19.86 -18.39 19.35
CA ILE A 296 -20.81 -17.48 18.70
C ILE A 296 -21.51 -18.19 17.54
N ARG A 297 -22.84 -18.21 17.57
CA ARG A 297 -23.68 -18.73 16.49
C ARG A 297 -24.91 -17.86 16.32
N GLY A 298 -25.21 -17.45 15.08
CA GLY A 298 -26.37 -16.62 14.80
C GLY A 298 -26.37 -15.25 15.49
N GLY A 299 -25.18 -14.75 15.86
CA GLY A 299 -25.02 -13.49 16.59
C GLY A 299 -25.10 -13.64 18.11
N GLU A 300 -25.30 -14.86 18.62
CA GLU A 300 -25.55 -15.12 20.04
C GLU A 300 -24.49 -16.04 20.63
N ALA A 301 -24.12 -15.78 21.89
CA ALA A 301 -23.24 -16.66 22.67
C ALA A 301 -23.97 -17.96 23.04
N GLN A 302 -23.31 -19.09 22.86
CA GLN A 302 -23.82 -20.42 23.19
C GLN A 302 -23.31 -20.88 24.56
N ALA A 303 -23.86 -21.99 25.05
CA ALA A 303 -23.47 -22.57 26.34
C ALA A 303 -22.08 -23.21 26.30
N GLU A 304 -21.75 -23.85 25.17
CA GLU A 304 -20.45 -24.48 24.94
C GLU A 304 -19.35 -23.45 24.65
N VAL A 305 -18.10 -23.83 24.93
CA VAL A 305 -16.92 -23.00 24.72
C VAL A 305 -16.05 -23.56 23.59
N TYR A 306 -15.24 -22.71 22.96
CA TYR A 306 -14.39 -23.15 21.83
C TYR A 306 -13.46 -24.31 22.17
N GLY A 307 -13.04 -24.45 23.43
CA GLY A 307 -12.24 -25.57 23.94
C GLY A 307 -12.84 -26.95 23.70
N ASP A 308 -14.15 -27.04 23.53
CA ASP A 308 -14.87 -28.31 23.39
C ASP A 308 -14.85 -28.88 21.96
N PHE A 309 -14.24 -28.19 20.98
CA PHE A 309 -14.44 -28.46 19.54
C PHE A 309 -13.18 -28.93 18.78
N GLN A 310 -12.19 -29.50 19.47
CA GLN A 310 -10.95 -29.99 18.82
C GLN A 310 -11.23 -31.01 17.72
N LYS A 311 -12.18 -31.93 17.93
CA LYS A 311 -12.54 -32.96 16.94
C LYS A 311 -13.01 -32.36 15.61
N GLU A 312 -13.80 -31.30 15.68
CA GLU A 312 -14.31 -30.59 14.50
C GLU A 312 -13.23 -29.73 13.86
N MET A 313 -12.30 -29.17 14.63
CA MET A 313 -11.10 -28.52 14.10
C MET A 313 -10.23 -29.49 13.31
N ASP A 314 -10.01 -30.71 13.83
CA ASP A 314 -9.24 -31.75 13.14
C ASP A 314 -9.93 -32.14 11.82
N MET A 315 -11.26 -32.26 11.84
CA MET A 315 -12.08 -32.54 10.66
C MET A 315 -11.94 -31.44 9.59
N PHE A 316 -12.04 -30.17 10.00
CA PHE A 316 -11.86 -29.02 9.10
C PHE A 316 -10.45 -28.97 8.51
N ASN A 317 -9.42 -29.07 9.35
CA ASN A 317 -8.03 -28.98 8.92
C ASN A 317 -7.67 -30.12 7.94
N THR A 318 -8.11 -31.35 8.23
CA THR A 318 -7.91 -32.50 7.33
C THR A 318 -8.54 -32.24 5.97
N ALA A 319 -9.81 -31.81 5.95
CA ALA A 319 -10.52 -31.47 4.71
C ALA A 319 -9.82 -30.34 3.93
N PHE A 320 -9.38 -29.28 4.64
CA PHE A 320 -8.71 -28.13 4.03
C PHE A 320 -7.37 -28.52 3.39
N ILE A 321 -6.54 -29.30 4.10
CA ILE A 321 -5.25 -29.77 3.57
C ILE A 321 -5.46 -30.66 2.36
N GLU A 322 -6.43 -31.56 2.39
CA GLU A 322 -6.73 -32.44 1.25
C GLU A 322 -7.15 -31.65 0.02
N VAL A 323 -8.09 -30.71 0.15
CA VAL A 323 -8.53 -29.85 -0.97
C VAL A 323 -7.37 -29.03 -1.55
N MET A 324 -6.53 -28.43 -0.70
CA MET A 324 -5.36 -27.67 -1.14
C MET A 324 -4.29 -28.55 -1.81
N THR A 325 -4.14 -29.80 -1.35
CA THR A 325 -3.19 -30.78 -1.90
C THR A 325 -3.66 -31.35 -3.25
N GLU A 326 -4.97 -31.56 -3.40
CA GLU A 326 -5.61 -31.97 -4.66
C GLU A 326 -5.35 -30.91 -5.75
N GLY A 327 -5.53 -29.62 -5.41
CA GLY A 327 -5.30 -28.50 -6.31
C GLY A 327 -6.44 -28.28 -7.31
N ASP A 328 -6.16 -27.54 -8.38
CA ASP A 328 -7.14 -27.31 -9.45
C ASP A 328 -7.36 -28.56 -10.33
N ARG A 329 -8.23 -28.45 -11.35
CA ARG A 329 -8.50 -29.55 -12.31
C ARG A 329 -7.25 -30.15 -12.96
N LYS A 330 -6.16 -29.38 -13.08
CA LYS A 330 -4.89 -29.81 -13.68
C LYS A 330 -3.85 -30.19 -12.61
N GLY A 331 -4.22 -30.24 -11.34
CA GLY A 331 -3.32 -30.48 -10.22
C GLY A 331 -2.36 -29.30 -9.96
N ARG A 332 -2.73 -28.08 -10.34
CA ARG A 332 -1.97 -26.87 -10.01
C ARG A 332 -2.36 -26.38 -8.62
N VAL A 333 -1.42 -25.71 -7.96
CA VAL A 333 -1.66 -25.11 -6.65
C VAL A 333 -2.79 -24.07 -6.71
N LEU A 334 -3.67 -24.10 -5.70
CA LEU A 334 -4.64 -23.04 -5.44
C LEU A 334 -3.93 -21.95 -4.63
N SER A 335 -3.82 -20.74 -5.18
CA SER A 335 -3.02 -19.67 -4.58
C SER A 335 -3.64 -19.11 -3.29
N TRP A 336 -4.96 -19.23 -3.14
CA TRP A 336 -5.72 -18.58 -2.07
C TRP A 336 -6.65 -19.54 -1.31
N PRO A 337 -7.06 -19.17 -0.08
CA PRO A 337 -6.31 -18.27 0.79
C PRO A 337 -4.94 -18.87 1.09
N ILE A 338 -3.92 -18.03 1.32
CA ILE A 338 -2.63 -18.53 1.80
C ILE A 338 -2.86 -19.09 3.21
N PRO A 339 -2.62 -20.39 3.44
CA PRO A 339 -2.72 -20.96 4.76
C PRO A 339 -1.46 -20.63 5.57
N THR A 340 -1.64 -20.21 6.81
CA THR A 340 -0.56 -20.02 7.77
C THR A 340 -0.81 -20.86 9.02
N TYR A 341 0.13 -21.74 9.38
CA TYR A 341 0.11 -22.50 10.63
C TYR A 341 1.12 -21.96 11.64
N ASN A 342 0.74 -21.97 12.92
CA ASN A 342 1.59 -21.52 14.02
C ASN A 342 2.37 -22.70 14.61
N VAL A 343 3.69 -22.71 14.43
CA VAL A 343 4.56 -23.76 14.97
C VAL A 343 5.04 -23.36 16.35
N THR A 344 4.61 -24.09 17.38
CA THR A 344 4.94 -23.88 18.79
C THR A 344 5.98 -24.89 19.29
N LYS A 345 6.39 -24.76 20.56
CA LYS A 345 7.28 -25.75 21.20
C LYS A 345 6.60 -27.11 21.40
N ASP A 346 5.29 -27.11 21.56
CA ASP A 346 4.46 -28.31 21.76
C ASP A 346 3.94 -28.89 20.44
N TRP A 347 4.53 -28.49 19.31
CA TRP A 347 4.17 -28.99 17.99
C TRP A 347 4.54 -30.47 17.86
N ASP A 348 3.53 -31.33 17.81
CA ASP A 348 3.71 -32.78 17.65
C ASP A 348 4.08 -33.12 16.20
N TRP A 349 5.37 -33.30 15.94
CA TRP A 349 5.90 -33.61 14.61
C TRP A 349 5.45 -34.98 14.08
N ASP A 350 5.06 -35.90 14.97
CA ASP A 350 4.67 -37.25 14.61
C ASP A 350 3.15 -37.37 14.38
N ALA A 351 2.38 -36.31 14.67
CA ALA A 351 0.94 -36.30 14.48
C ALA A 351 0.56 -36.53 12.99
N PRO A 352 -0.40 -37.41 12.67
CA PRO A 352 -0.78 -37.73 11.29
C PRO A 352 -1.18 -36.50 10.45
N ILE A 353 -1.80 -35.50 11.09
CA ILE A 353 -2.19 -34.25 10.42
C ILE A 353 -0.97 -33.43 9.98
N ILE A 354 0.13 -33.47 10.74
CA ILE A 354 1.38 -32.77 10.39
C ILE A 354 2.02 -33.42 9.16
N ASN A 355 1.99 -34.75 9.06
CA ASN A 355 2.48 -35.43 7.86
C ASN A 355 1.72 -34.95 6.60
N LYS A 356 0.39 -34.82 6.66
CA LYS A 356 -0.41 -34.24 5.57
C LYS A 356 0.00 -32.80 5.23
N ILE A 357 0.27 -31.96 6.25
CA ILE A 357 0.77 -30.58 6.04
C ILE A 357 2.14 -30.60 5.34
N MET A 358 3.04 -31.49 5.74
CA MET A 358 4.37 -31.60 5.14
C MET A 358 4.33 -32.14 3.71
N GLU A 359 3.41 -33.06 3.40
CA GLU A 359 3.15 -33.52 2.03
C GLU A 359 2.70 -32.36 1.13
N MET A 360 1.72 -31.57 1.60
CA MET A 360 1.28 -30.35 0.90
C MET A 360 2.45 -29.37 0.67
N THR A 361 3.30 -29.21 1.69
CA THR A 361 4.51 -28.37 1.65
C THR A 361 5.52 -28.86 0.62
N ALA A 362 5.81 -30.16 0.60
CA ALA A 362 6.72 -30.77 -0.35
C ALA A 362 6.21 -30.64 -1.79
N LYS A 363 4.89 -30.74 -1.99
CA LYS A 363 4.26 -30.67 -3.32
C LYS A 363 4.21 -29.25 -3.89
N TYR A 364 3.84 -28.26 -3.08
CA TYR A 364 3.51 -26.92 -3.58
C TYR A 364 4.25 -25.75 -2.90
N GLY A 365 5.03 -25.99 -1.85
CA GLY A 365 5.69 -24.93 -1.08
C GLY A 365 4.74 -24.10 -0.20
N ILE A 366 3.54 -24.61 0.08
CA ILE A 366 2.55 -24.07 1.03
C ILE A 366 2.23 -25.15 2.07
N PRO A 367 1.92 -24.81 3.33
CA PRO A 367 1.51 -23.50 3.84
C PRO A 367 2.71 -22.64 4.26
N TYR A 368 2.42 -21.43 4.74
CA TYR A 368 3.38 -20.65 5.51
C TYR A 368 3.43 -21.13 6.95
N PHE A 369 4.63 -21.17 7.51
CA PHE A 369 4.85 -21.49 8.92
C PHE A 369 5.25 -20.22 9.68
N SER A 370 4.48 -19.90 10.71
CA SER A 370 4.84 -18.88 11.70
C SER A 370 5.58 -19.57 12.84
N ASN A 371 6.91 -19.41 12.89
CA ASN A 371 7.76 -20.08 13.88
C ASN A 371 7.76 -19.31 15.22
N PHE A 372 7.32 -19.97 16.29
CA PHE A 372 7.34 -19.49 17.67
C PHE A 372 8.32 -20.28 18.57
N ILE A 373 9.00 -21.31 18.06
CA ILE A 373 9.94 -22.15 18.84
C ILE A 373 11.09 -21.29 19.40
N ASN A 374 11.65 -20.42 18.57
CA ASN A 374 12.81 -19.58 18.90
C ASN A 374 12.43 -18.12 19.20
N SER A 375 11.20 -17.88 19.67
CA SER A 375 10.66 -16.54 19.89
C SER A 375 10.22 -16.37 21.34
N ASP A 376 10.43 -15.19 21.92
CA ASP A 376 9.85 -14.79 23.21
C ASP A 376 8.35 -14.39 23.09
N MET A 377 7.68 -14.85 22.03
CA MET A 377 6.28 -14.54 21.73
C MET A 377 5.51 -15.84 21.66
N SER A 378 4.28 -15.83 22.15
CA SER A 378 3.31 -16.90 21.93
C SER A 378 2.50 -16.66 20.64
N PRO A 379 1.86 -17.69 20.05
CA PRO A 379 0.89 -17.50 18.96
C PRO A 379 -0.20 -16.47 19.27
N GLU A 380 -0.55 -16.33 20.54
CA GLU A 380 -1.52 -15.35 21.04
C GLU A 380 -0.94 -13.92 21.02
N ASP A 381 0.38 -13.77 21.05
CA ASP A 381 1.09 -12.49 21.02
C ASP A 381 1.40 -11.99 19.60
N ALA A 382 1.26 -12.83 18.58
CA ALA A 382 1.53 -12.43 17.20
C ALA A 382 0.48 -12.94 16.22
N ARG A 383 -0.04 -12.03 15.39
CA ARG A 383 -0.82 -12.41 14.21
C ARG A 383 -0.01 -12.11 12.95
N SER A 384 -0.03 -13.08 12.04
CA SER A 384 0.56 -12.95 10.70
C SER A 384 -0.47 -12.27 9.81
N MET A 385 -0.32 -10.95 9.65
CA MET A 385 -1.19 -10.15 8.78
C MET A 385 -0.49 -9.93 7.45
N CYS A 386 -1.05 -10.42 6.34
CA CYS A 386 -0.38 -10.34 5.02
C CYS A 386 1.00 -11.05 5.00
N CYS A 387 1.68 -11.06 3.86
CA CYS A 387 2.78 -11.96 3.50
C CYS A 387 3.95 -12.08 4.49
N ARG A 388 4.15 -11.13 5.40
CA ARG A 388 5.23 -11.20 6.42
C ARG A 388 5.14 -10.16 7.54
N LEU A 389 4.05 -9.39 7.66
CA LEU A 389 3.93 -8.39 8.72
C LEU A 389 3.51 -9.11 10.01
N ARG A 390 4.49 -9.31 10.90
CA ARG A 390 4.27 -9.89 12.23
C ARG A 390 4.05 -8.76 13.22
N LEU A 391 2.87 -8.74 13.85
CA LEU A 391 2.47 -7.70 14.78
C LEU A 391 2.66 -8.18 16.22
N ASP A 392 3.32 -7.39 17.06
CA ASP A 392 3.41 -7.67 18.49
C ASP A 392 2.17 -7.11 19.20
N ASN A 393 1.27 -8.00 19.60
CA ASN A 393 0.06 -7.64 20.33
C ASN A 393 0.35 -7.00 21.69
N ARG A 394 1.55 -7.18 22.27
CA ARG A 394 1.97 -6.49 23.50
C ARG A 394 2.12 -4.99 23.28
N GLU A 395 2.60 -4.56 22.10
CA GLU A 395 2.65 -3.14 21.76
C GLU A 395 1.26 -2.54 21.55
N LEU A 396 0.32 -3.31 20.97
CA LEU A 396 -1.08 -2.91 20.85
C LEU A 396 -1.77 -2.83 22.23
N ARG A 397 -1.50 -3.78 23.14
CA ARG A 397 -1.96 -3.73 24.54
C ARG A 397 -1.42 -2.51 25.28
N ARG A 398 -0.13 -2.18 25.11
CA ARG A 398 0.50 -0.95 25.64
C ARG A 398 -0.13 0.34 25.09
N ARG A 399 -0.75 0.30 23.91
CA ARG A 399 -1.50 1.41 23.29
C ARG A 399 -2.95 1.51 23.78
N GLY A 400 -3.29 0.85 24.89
CA GLY A 400 -4.60 0.93 25.54
C GLY A 400 -5.55 -0.22 25.20
N GLY A 401 -5.04 -1.35 24.70
CA GLY A 401 -5.79 -2.60 24.59
C GLY A 401 -6.07 -3.17 25.98
N GLY A 402 -7.18 -2.75 26.59
CA GLY A 402 -7.74 -3.24 27.84
C GLY A 402 -8.12 -4.73 27.83
N LEU A 403 -8.84 -5.15 28.87
CA LEU A 403 -9.18 -6.55 29.22
C LEU A 403 -9.92 -7.32 28.11
N PHE A 404 -10.52 -6.61 27.15
CA PHE A 404 -11.01 -7.15 25.87
C PHE A 404 -9.90 -6.94 24.83
N GLY A 405 -9.24 -8.05 24.48
CA GLY A 405 -7.91 -8.14 23.87
C GLY A 405 -7.62 -7.22 22.68
N ALA A 406 -6.33 -7.14 22.34
CA ALA A 406 -5.86 -6.51 21.12
C ALA A 406 -6.48 -7.24 19.91
N ASN A 407 -7.64 -6.76 19.47
CA ASN A 407 -8.52 -7.43 18.53
C ASN A 407 -8.03 -7.34 17.08
N PRO A 408 -8.44 -8.27 16.19
CA PRO A 408 -7.87 -8.52 14.85
C PRO A 408 -7.95 -7.39 13.82
N LEU A 409 -8.43 -6.20 14.18
CA LEU A 409 -8.63 -5.03 13.31
C LEU A 409 -7.34 -4.22 13.16
N THR A 410 -6.37 -4.78 12.46
CA THR A 410 -5.02 -4.19 12.31
C THR A 410 -4.43 -4.55 10.93
N GLY A 411 -3.31 -3.93 10.56
CA GLY A 411 -2.74 -4.06 9.22
C GLY A 411 -1.69 -2.98 8.98
N SER A 412 -1.53 -2.53 7.74
CA SER A 412 -0.65 -1.39 7.44
C SER A 412 -1.38 -0.34 6.61
N ILE A 413 -1.19 0.92 6.98
CA ILE A 413 -1.64 2.08 6.20
C ILE A 413 -0.90 2.17 4.87
N GLY A 414 0.38 1.79 4.88
CA GLY A 414 1.27 1.99 3.75
C GLY A 414 2.65 1.43 4.05
N VAL A 415 3.33 1.05 2.98
CA VAL A 415 4.73 0.61 3.01
C VAL A 415 5.57 1.60 2.21
N VAL A 416 6.69 2.03 2.77
CA VAL A 416 7.74 2.75 2.04
C VAL A 416 9.03 1.96 2.17
N THR A 417 9.60 1.53 1.06
CA THR A 417 10.84 0.72 1.04
C THR A 417 12.02 1.57 0.62
N VAL A 418 13.02 1.68 1.49
CA VAL A 418 14.29 2.36 1.18
C VAL A 418 15.13 1.51 0.25
N ASN A 419 15.69 2.12 -0.81
CA ASN A 419 16.57 1.46 -1.76
C ASN A 419 18.01 1.42 -1.21
N MET A 420 18.34 0.34 -0.50
CA MET A 420 19.65 0.18 0.14
C MET A 420 20.76 0.02 -0.88
N ALA A 421 20.49 -0.62 -2.02
CA ALA A 421 21.48 -0.79 -3.08
C ALA A 421 21.99 0.56 -3.59
N ARG A 422 21.07 1.48 -3.90
CA ARG A 422 21.39 2.86 -4.29
C ARG A 422 22.06 3.62 -3.16
N LEU A 423 21.55 3.49 -1.94
CA LEU A 423 22.13 4.16 -0.78
C LEU A 423 23.59 3.77 -0.55
N GLY A 424 23.92 2.47 -0.70
CA GLY A 424 25.30 1.98 -0.64
C GLY A 424 26.17 2.47 -1.80
N TYR A 425 25.59 2.70 -2.98
CA TYR A 425 26.31 3.22 -4.16
C TYR A 425 26.69 4.70 -4.02
N VAL A 426 25.79 5.54 -3.49
CA VAL A 426 26.00 6.99 -3.40
C VAL A 426 26.76 7.44 -2.15
N SER A 427 26.91 6.56 -1.15
CA SER A 427 27.58 6.87 0.11
C SER A 427 29.07 6.58 0.02
N LYS A 428 29.92 7.47 0.55
CA LYS A 428 31.39 7.28 0.53
C LYS A 428 31.88 6.39 1.67
N ASN A 429 31.19 6.43 2.80
CA ASN A 429 31.53 5.70 4.01
C ASN A 429 30.26 5.38 4.81
N LYS A 430 30.44 4.62 5.90
CA LYS A 430 29.36 4.17 6.77
C LYS A 430 28.64 5.34 7.45
N GLU A 431 29.36 6.37 7.86
CA GLU A 431 28.80 7.54 8.54
C GLU A 431 27.83 8.29 7.61
N GLU A 432 28.25 8.54 6.37
CA GLU A 432 27.40 9.16 5.34
C GLU A 432 26.20 8.28 5.00
N PHE A 433 26.38 6.96 4.89
CA PHE A 433 25.30 6.00 4.66
C PHE A 433 24.21 6.13 5.73
N LEU A 434 24.59 6.15 7.01
CA LEU A 434 23.63 6.22 8.13
C LEU A 434 22.92 7.58 8.21
N GLU A 435 23.61 8.69 7.91
CA GLU A 435 22.96 10.02 7.89
C GLU A 435 21.99 10.18 6.71
N ARG A 436 22.33 9.64 5.53
CA ARG A 436 21.39 9.57 4.39
C ARG A 436 20.21 8.66 4.71
N LEU A 437 20.45 7.48 5.29
CA LEU A 437 19.39 6.56 5.72
C LEU A 437 18.41 7.24 6.67
N LYS A 438 18.94 7.95 7.68
CA LYS A 438 18.14 8.73 8.62
C LYS A 438 17.22 9.72 7.92
N THR A 439 17.75 10.46 6.96
CA THR A 439 16.99 11.46 6.19
C THR A 439 15.86 10.79 5.40
N LEU A 440 16.16 9.68 4.70
CA LEU A 440 15.17 8.91 3.96
C LEU A 440 14.10 8.31 4.86
N MET A 441 14.46 7.80 6.04
CA MET A 441 13.52 7.29 7.03
C MET A 441 12.60 8.38 7.59
N ASP A 442 13.13 9.58 7.87
CA ASP A 442 12.33 10.71 8.33
C ASP A 442 11.34 11.18 7.25
N LEU A 443 11.75 11.15 5.98
CA LEU A 443 10.89 11.47 4.83
C LEU A 443 9.82 10.39 4.60
N ALA A 444 10.19 9.11 4.65
CA ALA A 444 9.27 7.96 4.58
C ALA A 444 8.24 7.97 5.72
N ARG A 445 8.65 8.32 6.94
CA ARG A 445 7.71 8.50 8.05
C ARG A 445 6.70 9.61 7.74
N THR A 446 7.18 10.72 7.19
CA THR A 446 6.33 11.88 6.88
C THR A 446 5.30 11.52 5.81
N SER A 447 5.70 10.80 4.75
CA SER A 447 4.76 10.32 3.73
C SER A 447 3.70 9.38 4.32
N LEU A 448 4.08 8.43 5.17
CA LEU A 448 3.14 7.51 5.83
C LEU A 448 2.14 8.23 6.75
N LYS A 449 2.58 9.28 7.47
CA LYS A 449 1.68 10.12 8.27
C LYS A 449 0.70 10.92 7.40
N ILE A 450 1.17 11.47 6.29
CA ILE A 450 0.31 12.17 5.31
C ILE A 450 -0.74 11.21 4.76
N LYS A 451 -0.32 10.00 4.33
CA LYS A 451 -1.23 8.96 3.83
C LYS A 451 -2.29 8.60 4.88
N ARG A 452 -1.89 8.35 6.13
CA ARG A 452 -2.84 8.09 7.23
C ARG A 452 -3.89 9.18 7.38
N ASN A 453 -3.47 10.44 7.45
CA ASN A 453 -4.39 11.57 7.61
C ASN A 453 -5.33 11.72 6.41
N ALA A 454 -4.87 11.41 5.19
CA ALA A 454 -5.74 11.36 4.02
C ALA A 454 -6.79 10.25 4.15
N LEU A 455 -6.36 9.03 4.48
CA LEU A 455 -7.25 7.87 4.63
C LEU A 455 -8.28 8.06 5.74
N GLU A 456 -7.91 8.61 6.91
CA GLU A 456 -8.88 8.93 7.97
C GLU A 456 -9.98 9.89 7.48
N ARG A 457 -9.61 10.94 6.73
CA ARG A 457 -10.57 11.90 6.16
C ARG A 457 -11.46 11.23 5.11
N PHE A 458 -10.90 10.37 4.27
CA PHE A 458 -11.65 9.62 3.28
C PHE A 458 -12.61 8.62 3.92
N THR A 459 -12.22 7.94 5.00
CA THR A 459 -13.11 7.06 5.78
C THR A 459 -14.25 7.84 6.40
N GLU A 460 -13.96 8.97 7.05
CA GLU A 460 -14.98 9.83 7.66
C GLU A 460 -15.97 10.36 6.60
N GLY A 461 -15.45 10.73 5.42
CA GLY A 461 -16.22 11.14 4.25
C GLY A 461 -17.02 10.01 3.57
N GLY A 462 -16.84 8.76 4.00
CA GLY A 462 -17.60 7.61 3.50
C GLY A 462 -17.05 6.93 2.25
N LEU A 463 -15.78 7.17 1.89
CA LEU A 463 -15.15 6.51 0.73
C LEU A 463 -14.95 5.00 0.92
N TYR A 464 -14.80 4.54 2.18
CA TYR A 464 -14.66 3.12 2.55
C TYR A 464 -15.84 2.68 3.43
N PRO A 465 -17.04 2.56 2.86
CA PRO A 465 -18.26 2.32 3.64
C PRO A 465 -18.22 1.04 4.47
N TYR A 466 -17.62 -0.06 3.98
CA TYR A 466 -17.55 -1.31 4.73
C TYR A 466 -16.48 -1.25 5.81
N SER A 467 -15.27 -0.80 5.48
CA SER A 467 -14.19 -0.61 6.45
C SER A 467 -14.61 0.34 7.58
N ARG A 468 -15.36 1.40 7.26
CA ARG A 468 -15.95 2.30 8.26
C ARG A 468 -16.86 1.57 9.24
N HIS A 469 -17.71 0.67 8.75
CA HIS A 469 -18.59 -0.14 9.60
C HIS A 469 -17.81 -1.13 10.47
N TYR A 470 -16.85 -1.85 9.87
CA TYR A 470 -16.08 -2.87 10.58
C TYR A 470 -15.01 -2.30 11.52
N LEU A 471 -14.59 -1.04 11.34
CA LEU A 471 -13.68 -0.31 12.24
C LEU A 471 -14.39 0.65 13.21
N SER A 472 -15.72 0.63 13.26
CA SER A 472 -16.52 1.53 14.12
C SER A 472 -16.13 1.45 15.61
N THR A 473 -15.91 0.25 16.14
CA THR A 473 -15.50 0.05 17.53
C THR A 473 -14.11 0.63 17.84
N ILE A 474 -13.19 0.63 16.86
CA ILE A 474 -11.87 1.28 16.97
C ILE A 474 -12.04 2.80 16.98
N LYS A 475 -12.90 3.34 16.09
CA LYS A 475 -13.23 4.76 16.04
C LYS A 475 -13.85 5.26 17.34
N GLU A 476 -14.82 4.54 17.89
CA GLU A 476 -15.47 4.88 19.17
C GLU A 476 -14.46 4.92 20.32
N ARG A 477 -13.51 3.98 20.32
CA ARG A 477 -12.50 3.86 21.39
C ARG A 477 -11.37 4.88 21.31
N PHE A 478 -10.91 5.19 20.09
CA PHE A 478 -9.66 5.95 19.89
C PHE A 478 -9.83 7.25 19.09
N GLY A 479 -11.00 7.53 18.55
CA GLY A 479 -11.28 8.70 17.71
C GLY A 479 -10.76 8.60 16.26
N GLU A 480 -10.13 7.48 15.89
CA GLU A 480 -9.52 7.23 14.57
C GLU A 480 -9.89 5.82 14.10
N TYR A 481 -10.20 5.62 12.81
CA TYR A 481 -10.60 4.29 12.29
C TYR A 481 -9.40 3.36 12.13
N TRP A 482 -8.29 3.88 11.61
CA TRP A 482 -7.10 3.10 11.29
C TRP A 482 -6.06 3.12 12.41
N LYS A 483 -6.46 3.43 13.66
CA LYS A 483 -5.55 3.59 14.80
C LYS A 483 -4.57 2.43 14.96
N ASN A 484 -5.09 1.22 14.82
CA ASN A 484 -4.37 -0.03 15.00
C ASN A 484 -3.54 -0.44 13.78
N HIS A 485 -3.73 0.19 12.62
CA HIS A 485 -2.91 -0.08 11.45
C HIS A 485 -1.55 0.59 11.59
N PHE A 486 -0.51 -0.04 11.08
CA PHE A 486 0.87 0.37 11.22
C PHE A 486 1.32 1.27 10.07
N ASN A 487 2.41 2.01 10.29
CA ASN A 487 3.13 2.73 9.23
C ASN A 487 4.43 1.96 9.01
N THR A 488 4.60 1.34 7.84
CA THR A 488 5.70 0.41 7.62
C THR A 488 6.82 1.04 6.81
N ILE A 489 8.02 1.09 7.37
CA ILE A 489 9.25 1.41 6.63
C ILE A 489 10.00 0.09 6.40
N GLY A 490 10.18 -0.28 5.14
CA GLY A 490 10.93 -1.45 4.72
C GLY A 490 12.28 -1.07 4.11
N LEU A 491 13.07 -2.08 3.76
CA LEU A 491 14.31 -1.96 3.03
C LEU A 491 14.41 -3.02 1.94
N ASN A 492 15.16 -2.72 0.88
CA ASN A 492 15.50 -3.69 -0.16
C ASN A 492 16.94 -3.46 -0.66
N GLY A 493 17.63 -4.55 -1.02
CA GLY A 493 18.97 -4.50 -1.62
C GLY A 493 20.12 -4.34 -0.63
N MET A 494 20.03 -4.94 0.57
CA MET A 494 21.09 -4.83 1.59
C MET A 494 22.40 -5.51 1.16
N ASN A 495 22.31 -6.63 0.42
CA ASN A 495 23.49 -7.29 -0.12
C ASN A 495 24.23 -6.39 -1.12
N GLU A 496 23.48 -5.77 -2.03
CA GLU A 496 24.01 -4.83 -3.01
C GLU A 496 24.56 -3.57 -2.31
N ALA A 497 23.95 -3.15 -1.21
CA ALA A 497 24.48 -2.06 -0.39
C ALA A 497 25.87 -2.41 0.17
N CYS A 498 26.05 -3.62 0.71
CA CYS A 498 27.36 -4.11 1.18
C CYS A 498 28.37 -4.17 0.02
N LEU A 499 27.99 -4.72 -1.13
CA LEU A 499 28.86 -4.80 -2.30
C LEU A 499 29.27 -3.42 -2.82
N ASN A 500 28.35 -2.46 -2.82
CA ASN A 500 28.60 -1.11 -3.31
C ASN A 500 29.49 -0.31 -2.35
N LEU A 501 29.24 -0.38 -1.04
CA LEU A 501 29.91 0.43 -0.03
C LEU A 501 31.20 -0.22 0.50
N LEU A 502 31.13 -1.49 0.89
CA LEU A 502 32.20 -2.22 1.58
C LEU A 502 33.02 -3.12 0.65
N LYS A 503 32.54 -3.35 -0.57
CA LYS A 503 33.13 -4.29 -1.54
C LYS A 503 33.12 -5.77 -1.09
N VAL A 504 32.24 -6.10 -0.15
CA VAL A 504 32.00 -7.47 0.35
C VAL A 504 30.52 -7.82 0.30
N SER A 505 30.21 -9.11 0.23
CA SER A 505 28.82 -9.59 0.23
C SER A 505 28.21 -9.63 1.63
N ILE A 506 26.88 -9.72 1.73
CA ILE A 506 26.19 -9.87 3.03
C ILE A 506 26.51 -11.20 3.73
N ALA A 507 27.03 -12.19 3.00
CA ALA A 507 27.38 -13.51 3.53
C ALA A 507 28.72 -13.51 4.28
N GLU A 508 29.56 -12.48 4.07
CA GLU A 508 30.84 -12.34 4.75
C GLU A 508 30.68 -11.73 6.15
N PRO A 509 31.58 -12.04 7.12
CA PRO A 509 31.43 -11.56 8.50
C PRO A 509 31.28 -10.04 8.64
N GLU A 510 32.02 -9.28 7.83
CA GLU A 510 31.96 -7.82 7.81
C GLU A 510 30.63 -7.30 7.25
N GLY A 511 30.21 -7.79 6.07
CA GLY A 511 28.93 -7.42 5.47
C GLY A 511 27.73 -7.81 6.34
N HIS A 512 27.80 -8.98 6.99
CA HIS A 512 26.78 -9.43 7.93
C HIS A 512 26.71 -8.56 9.19
N LYS A 513 27.86 -8.12 9.72
CA LYS A 513 27.92 -7.18 10.85
C LYS A 513 27.33 -5.83 10.47
N PHE A 514 27.71 -5.27 9.31
CA PHE A 514 27.17 -4.00 8.83
C PHE A 514 25.66 -4.05 8.63
N ALA A 515 25.12 -5.12 8.02
CA ALA A 515 23.68 -5.29 7.86
C ALA A 515 22.94 -5.30 9.21
N ARG A 516 23.47 -5.97 10.24
CA ARG A 516 22.89 -5.94 11.59
C ARG A 516 22.91 -4.55 12.21
N GLU A 517 24.03 -3.83 12.10
CA GLU A 517 24.16 -2.46 12.59
C GLU A 517 23.15 -1.51 11.91
N VAL A 518 22.93 -1.66 10.60
CA VAL A 518 21.92 -0.88 9.86
C VAL A 518 20.50 -1.20 10.36
N LEU A 519 20.18 -2.48 10.58
CA LEU A 519 18.89 -2.88 11.14
C LEU A 519 18.66 -2.34 12.55
N ASP A 520 19.68 -2.39 13.40
CA ASP A 520 19.66 -1.84 14.76
C ASP A 520 19.45 -0.33 14.72
N PHE A 521 20.16 0.38 13.85
CA PHE A 521 19.98 1.81 13.61
C PHE A 521 18.54 2.14 13.21
N MET A 522 17.97 1.42 12.24
CA MET A 522 16.59 1.62 11.80
C MET A 522 15.59 1.37 12.92
N ARG A 523 15.80 0.31 13.72
CA ARG A 523 14.96 -0.05 14.86
C ARG A 523 15.00 1.02 15.95
N GLU A 524 16.19 1.46 16.36
CA GLU A 524 16.36 2.52 17.36
C GLU A 524 15.73 3.85 16.91
N ARG A 525 15.88 4.19 15.64
CA ARG A 525 15.29 5.42 15.09
C ARG A 525 13.76 5.38 15.14
N SER A 526 13.19 4.19 14.97
CA SER A 526 11.75 3.96 15.00
C SER A 526 11.21 4.03 16.44
N SER A 527 11.89 3.40 17.40
CA SER A 527 11.45 3.36 18.81
C SER A 527 11.51 4.72 19.51
N ARG A 528 12.50 5.57 19.20
CA ARG A 528 12.72 6.87 19.86
C ARG A 528 11.61 7.93 19.64
N ARG A 529 10.65 7.73 18.73
CA ARG A 529 9.64 8.77 18.37
C ARG A 529 8.22 8.23 18.09
N ASN A 530 7.76 7.19 18.78
CA ASN A 530 6.45 6.56 18.52
C ASN A 530 6.27 6.10 17.05
N CYS A 531 7.37 5.72 16.38
CA CYS A 531 7.29 5.13 15.05
C CYS A 531 7.18 3.61 15.20
N LEU A 532 6.23 3.09 14.44
CA LEU A 532 5.57 1.80 14.54
C LEU A 532 6.42 0.66 13.91
N PRO A 533 6.13 -0.62 14.20
CA PRO A 533 7.04 -1.74 14.02
C PRO A 533 7.58 -1.82 12.60
N PHE A 534 8.87 -2.08 12.59
CA PHE A 534 9.68 -2.34 11.43
C PHE A 534 9.37 -3.74 10.89
N CYS A 535 9.11 -3.85 9.58
CA CYS A 535 9.09 -5.14 8.90
C CYS A 535 10.42 -5.27 8.14
N PRO A 536 11.37 -6.10 8.61
CA PRO A 536 12.71 -6.21 8.00
C PRO A 536 12.68 -6.77 6.58
N PHE A 537 11.58 -7.39 6.18
CA PHE A 537 11.44 -8.08 4.90
C PHE A 537 10.15 -7.66 4.20
N GLY A 538 10.24 -6.52 3.52
CA GLY A 538 9.36 -6.18 2.40
C GLY A 538 9.99 -6.62 1.09
N GLN A 539 10.60 -7.82 1.02
CA GLN A 539 10.80 -8.44 -0.28
C GLN A 539 9.41 -8.92 -0.74
N ARG A 540 8.70 -8.06 -1.50
CA ARG A 540 8.21 -8.61 -2.76
C ARG A 540 9.49 -9.14 -3.41
N LYS A 541 9.58 -10.45 -3.65
CA LYS A 541 10.12 -10.84 -4.94
C LYS A 541 9.28 -10.01 -5.90
N ILE A 542 9.80 -8.87 -6.35
CA ILE A 542 9.51 -8.43 -7.70
C ILE A 542 9.99 -9.65 -8.45
N SER A 543 9.06 -10.54 -8.78
CA SER A 543 9.36 -11.58 -9.72
C SER A 543 9.93 -10.80 -10.88
N ARG A 544 11.20 -11.05 -11.20
CA ARG A 544 11.79 -10.60 -12.45
C ARG A 544 11.08 -11.41 -13.54
N ASP A 545 9.77 -11.19 -13.71
CA ASP A 545 8.98 -11.78 -14.79
C ASP A 545 9.11 -10.95 -16.07
N CYS A 546 9.85 -9.84 -16.02
CA CYS A 546 10.33 -9.11 -17.20
C CYS A 546 11.65 -9.68 -17.77
N GLY A 547 11.82 -11.00 -17.74
CA GLY A 547 12.84 -11.70 -18.50
C GLY A 547 12.31 -12.07 -19.87
N GLY A 548 12.52 -11.21 -20.88
CA GLY A 548 12.31 -11.58 -22.27
C GLY A 548 13.17 -12.79 -22.61
N GLN A 549 12.54 -13.93 -22.95
CA GLN A 549 13.24 -15.06 -23.54
C GLN A 549 13.84 -14.63 -24.89
N SER A 550 15.13 -14.32 -24.91
CA SER A 550 15.90 -14.38 -26.14
C SER A 550 16.00 -15.86 -26.54
N ARG A 551 15.17 -16.27 -27.49
CA ARG A 551 15.34 -17.55 -28.19
C ARG A 551 16.69 -17.50 -28.94
N SER A 552 17.71 -18.16 -28.40
CA SER A 552 18.86 -18.57 -29.20
C SER A 552 18.45 -19.84 -29.96
N SER A 553 18.10 -19.67 -31.22
CA SER A 553 18.18 -20.73 -32.23
C SER A 553 19.62 -21.26 -32.28
N GLY A 554 19.81 -22.54 -32.05
CA GLY A 554 21.08 -23.23 -32.23
C GLY A 554 20.84 -24.69 -32.54
N ASN A 555 20.89 -25.02 -33.83
CA ASN A 555 20.98 -26.37 -34.36
C ASN A 555 22.12 -27.14 -33.69
N SER A 556 21.85 -28.32 -33.14
CA SER A 556 22.33 -29.65 -33.59
C SER A 556 21.89 -30.72 -32.62
#